data_AF-A0A3D9KZD3-F1
#
_entry.id   AF-A0A3D9KZD3-F1
#
_cell.length_a   1.000
_cell.length_b   1.000
_cell.length_c   1.000
_cell.angle_alpha   90.00
_cell.angle_beta   90.00
_cell.angle_gamma   90.00
#
_symmetry.space_group_name_H-M   'P 1'
#
loop_
_entity.id
_entity.type
_entity.pdbx_description
1 polymer ?
#
loop_
_entity_poly.entity_id
_entity_poly.type
_entity_poly.pdbx_seq_one_letter_code
_entity_poly.pdbx_strand_id
1 'polypeptide(L)'
;MIVSIAFVLVLVAVIFVFAQDQNVRRKRIVNGLMIANTGLFLLPLVYAYLASGGGNMWDENGPGVVLWVYMLLLPACGLLQFLLVVLKVVFHFMSKSKAQHEL
;
A
#
# COMPACT_ATOMS: atom_id res chain seq x y z
N MET A 1 6.66 15.73 2.80
CA MET A 1 7.49 14.73 3.51
C MET A 1 6.70 13.47 3.85
N ILE A 2 5.59 13.54 4.61
CA ILE A 2 4.79 12.37 5.02
C ILE A 2 4.20 11.60 3.82
N VAL A 3 3.63 12.31 2.84
CA VAL A 3 3.08 11.69 1.62
C VAL A 3 4.15 10.97 0.81
N SER A 4 5.35 11.53 0.72
CA SER A 4 6.50 10.93 0.04
C SER A 4 6.94 9.62 0.70
N ILE A 5 6.93 9.57 2.05
CA ILE A 5 7.23 8.35 2.81
C ILE A 5 6.16 7.28 2.59
N ALA A 6 4.88 7.66 2.61
CA ALA A 6 3.77 6.75 2.32
C ALA A 6 3.89 6.17 0.90
N PHE A 7 4.33 6.97 -0.07
CA PHE A 7 4.55 6.52 -1.45
C PHE A 7 5.66 5.46 -1.55
N VAL A 8 6.80 5.67 -0.88
CA VAL A 8 7.90 4.69 -0.82
C VAL A 8 7.43 3.39 -0.14
N LEU A 9 6.66 3.49 0.94
CA LEU A 9 6.08 2.33 1.62
C LEU A 9 5.16 1.51 0.71
N VAL A 10 4.32 2.18 -0.09
CA VAL A 10 3.45 1.52 -1.07
C VAL A 10 4.28 0.78 -2.13
N LEU A 11 5.35 1.38 -2.64
CA LEU A 11 6.25 0.72 -3.61
C LEU A 11 6.94 -0.52 -3.01
N VAL A 12 7.47 -0.41 -1.80
CA VAL A 12 8.09 -1.54 -1.09
C VAL A 12 7.08 -2.65 -0.85
N ALA A 13 5.85 -2.29 -0.49
CA ALA A 13 4.78 -3.24 -0.25
C ALA A 13 4.40 -4.04 -1.51
N VAL A 14 4.39 -3.42 -2.69
CA VAL A 14 4.15 -4.10 -3.97
C VAL A 14 5.21 -5.17 -4.24
N ILE A 15 6.49 -4.90 -3.95
CA ILE A 15 7.56 -5.90 -4.09
C ILE A 15 7.32 -7.06 -3.10
N PHE A 16 6.89 -6.75 -1.87
CA PHE A 16 6.62 -7.74 -0.84
C PHE A 16 5.40 -8.63 -1.12
N VAL A 17 4.49 -8.26 -2.04
CA VAL A 17 3.39 -9.13 -2.49
C VAL A 17 3.91 -10.48 -2.99
N PHE A 18 5.10 -10.49 -3.62
CA PHE A 18 5.74 -11.67 -4.19
C PHE A 18 6.47 -12.55 -3.16
N ALA A 19 6.62 -12.09 -1.91
CA ALA A 19 7.26 -12.89 -0.86
C ALA A 19 6.50 -14.21 -0.64
N GLN A 20 7.26 -15.30 -0.53
CA GLN A 20 6.71 -16.64 -0.34
C GLN A 20 6.18 -16.81 1.08
N ASP A 21 5.04 -17.49 1.19
CA ASP A 21 4.40 -17.91 2.44
C ASP A 21 3.83 -19.31 2.18
N GLN A 22 4.11 -20.26 3.08
CA GLN A 22 3.65 -21.65 3.00
C GLN A 22 2.12 -21.76 3.13
N ASN A 23 1.47 -20.82 3.82
CA ASN A 23 0.01 -20.82 3.94
C ASN A 23 -0.64 -20.01 2.80
N VAL A 24 -1.12 -20.72 1.78
CA VAL A 24 -1.72 -20.14 0.57
C VAL A 24 -2.94 -19.26 0.88
N ARG A 25 -3.78 -19.64 1.84
CA ARG A 25 -4.98 -18.87 2.23
C ARG A 25 -4.59 -17.53 2.86
N ARG A 26 -3.68 -17.56 3.83
CA ARG A 26 -3.16 -16.34 4.49
C ARG A 26 -2.46 -15.43 3.50
N LYS A 27 -1.62 -15.99 2.63
CA LYS A 27 -0.93 -15.25 1.55
C LYS A 27 -1.92 -14.48 0.68
N ARG A 28 -3.01 -15.13 0.25
CA ARG A 28 -4.02 -14.52 -0.61
C ARG A 28 -4.76 -13.38 0.09
N ILE A 29 -5.13 -13.55 1.36
CA ILE A 29 -5.82 -12.52 2.15
C ILE A 29 -4.91 -11.30 2.35
N VAL A 30 -3.69 -11.50 2.84
CA VAL A 30 -2.75 -10.39 3.11
C VAL A 30 -2.39 -9.66 1.82
N ASN A 31 -2.14 -10.38 0.72
CA ASN A 31 -1.89 -9.77 -0.58
C ASN A 31 -3.10 -8.98 -1.09
N GLY A 32 -4.31 -9.54 -0.96
CA GLY A 32 -5.54 -8.85 -1.33
C GLY A 32 -5.70 -7.53 -0.57
N LEU A 33 -5.47 -7.55 0.75
CA LEU A 33 -5.52 -6.34 1.58
C LEU A 33 -4.45 -5.31 1.19
N MET A 34 -3.21 -5.74 0.94
CA MET A 34 -2.13 -4.84 0.51
C MET A 34 -2.42 -4.21 -0.86
N ILE A 35 -2.98 -4.97 -1.80
CA ILE A 35 -3.36 -4.47 -3.13
C ILE A 35 -4.54 -3.52 -3.02
N ALA A 36 -5.57 -3.87 -2.26
CA ALA A 36 -6.74 -3.02 -2.05
C ALA A 36 -6.35 -1.68 -1.41
N ASN A 37 -5.51 -1.70 -0.37
CA ASN A 37 -5.03 -0.48 0.28
C ASN A 37 -4.11 0.34 -0.63
N THR A 38 -3.31 -0.32 -1.49
CA THR A 38 -2.53 0.36 -2.53
C THR A 38 -3.45 1.05 -3.55
N GLY A 39 -4.52 0.39 -3.98
CA GLY A 39 -5.52 0.97 -4.87
C GLY A 39 -6.21 2.18 -4.23
N LEU A 40 -6.65 2.08 -2.97
CA LEU A 40 -7.23 3.19 -2.22
C LEU A 40 -6.27 4.39 -2.09
N PHE A 41 -4.97 4.13 -1.94
CA PHE A 41 -3.96 5.18 -1.88
C PHE A 41 -3.70 5.82 -3.25
N LEU A 42 -3.59 5.02 -4.32
CA LEU A 42 -3.17 5.50 -5.64
C LEU A 42 -4.32 6.04 -6.51
N LEU A 43 -5.53 5.49 -6.42
CA LEU A 43 -6.67 5.92 -7.25
C LEU A 43 -6.97 7.42 -7.19
N PRO A 44 -7.09 8.06 -6.01
CA PRO A 44 -7.34 9.50 -5.94
C PRO A 44 -6.17 10.32 -6.51
N LEU A 45 -4.92 9.87 -6.33
CA LEU A 45 -3.73 10.51 -6.90
C LEU A 45 -3.71 10.42 -8.43
N VAL A 46 -4.00 9.25 -8.99
CA VAL A 46 -4.08 9.04 -10.43
C VAL A 46 -5.22 9.86 -11.02
N TYR A 47 -6.38 9.88 -10.38
CA TYR A 47 -7.52 10.69 -10.81
C TYR A 47 -7.15 12.18 -10.85
N ALA A 48 -6.59 12.73 -9.77
CA ALA A 48 -6.22 14.13 -9.70
C ALA A 48 -5.16 14.50 -10.75
N TYR A 49 -4.19 13.60 -10.98
CA TYR A 49 -3.16 13.79 -12.00
C TYR A 49 -3.72 13.78 -13.44
N LEU A 50 -4.59 12.83 -13.77
CA LEU A 50 -5.18 12.73 -15.11
C LEU A 50 -6.17 13.87 -15.38
N ALA A 51 -6.98 14.21 -14.38
CA ALA A 51 -7.99 15.24 -14.49
C ALA A 51 -7.39 16.66 -14.50
N SER A 52 -6.20 16.87 -13.93
CA SER A 52 -5.55 18.19 -13.95
C SER A 52 -5.02 18.58 -15.33
N GLY A 53 -4.96 17.64 -16.30
CA GLY A 53 -4.54 17.94 -17.68
C GLY A 53 -3.12 18.52 -17.78
N GLY A 54 -2.23 18.18 -16.85
CA GLY A 54 -0.87 18.75 -16.76
C GLY A 54 -0.77 20.03 -15.94
N GLY A 55 -1.89 20.55 -15.43
CA GLY A 55 -1.93 21.60 -14.42
C GLY A 55 -1.62 21.10 -13.00
N ASN A 56 -1.71 21.99 -12.02
CA ASN A 56 -1.45 21.65 -10.62
C ASN A 56 -2.50 20.65 -10.11
N MET A 57 -2.09 19.41 -9.84
CA MET A 57 -2.99 18.38 -9.31
C MET A 57 -3.51 18.65 -7.89
N TRP A 58 -2.92 19.62 -7.18
CA TRP A 58 -3.33 20.05 -5.83
C TRP A 58 -4.25 21.27 -5.83
N ASP A 59 -4.71 21.71 -7.00
CA ASP A 59 -5.62 22.86 -7.12
C ASP A 59 -6.94 22.61 -6.36
N GLU A 60 -7.24 23.49 -5.41
CA GLU A 60 -8.45 23.48 -4.59
C GLU A 60 -9.71 23.80 -5.40
N ASN A 61 -9.57 24.57 -6.49
CA ASN A 61 -10.68 24.94 -7.37
C ASN A 61 -10.89 23.96 -8.54
N GLY A 62 -10.15 22.84 -8.53
CA GLY A 62 -10.14 21.86 -9.60
C GLY A 62 -10.25 20.43 -9.09
N PRO A 63 -9.79 19.44 -9.90
CA PRO A 63 -9.85 18.03 -9.52
C PRO A 63 -9.00 17.66 -8.29
N GLY A 64 -8.11 18.57 -7.86
CA GLY A 64 -7.32 18.43 -6.65
C GLY A 64 -8.12 18.50 -5.35
N VAL A 65 -9.36 19.02 -5.36
CA VAL A 65 -10.27 19.02 -4.19
C VAL A 65 -10.47 17.62 -3.60
N VAL A 66 -10.42 16.58 -4.44
CA VAL A 66 -10.52 15.19 -3.99
C VAL A 66 -9.31 14.80 -3.13
N LEU A 67 -8.11 15.28 -3.46
CA LEU A 67 -6.91 15.02 -2.67
C LEU A 67 -6.96 15.68 -1.29
N TRP A 68 -7.60 16.85 -1.19
CA TRP A 68 -7.80 17.55 0.09
C TRP A 68 -8.70 16.77 1.04
N VAL A 69 -9.81 16.21 0.54
CA VAL A 69 -10.66 15.30 1.31
C VAL A 69 -9.88 14.05 1.73
N TYR A 70 -8.98 13.57 0.87
CA TYR A 70 -8.14 12.40 1.12
C TYR A 70 -6.88 12.69 1.96
N MET A 71 -6.57 13.94 2.31
CA MET A 71 -5.37 14.24 3.12
C MET A 71 -5.40 13.56 4.49
N LEU A 72 -6.59 13.29 5.05
CA LEU A 72 -6.73 12.52 6.29
C LEU A 72 -6.60 11.01 6.05
N LEU A 73 -7.07 10.54 4.89
CA LEU A 73 -7.08 9.12 4.55
C LEU A 73 -5.69 8.61 4.11
N LEU A 74 -4.90 9.44 3.41
CA LEU A 74 -3.58 9.08 2.89
C LEU A 74 -2.60 8.63 3.99
N PRO A 75 -2.45 9.33 5.13
CA PRO A 75 -1.65 8.85 6.25
C PRO A 75 -2.17 7.55 6.85
N ALA A 76 -3.50 7.39 6.96
CA ALA A 76 -4.10 6.16 7.47
C ALA A 76 -3.83 4.96 6.55
N CYS A 77 -3.94 5.15 5.23
CA CYS A 77 -3.54 4.16 4.23
C CYS A 77 -2.05 3.82 4.34
N GLY A 78 -1.18 4.82 4.53
CA GLY A 78 0.26 4.59 4.73
C GLY A 78 0.55 3.75 5.98
N LEU A 79 -0.11 4.05 7.10
CA LEU A 79 0.03 3.29 8.35
C LEU A 79 -0.50 1.85 8.20
N LEU A 80 -1.67 1.68 7.58
CA LEU A 80 -2.23 0.35 7.33
C LEU A 80 -1.31 -0.48 6.41
N GLN A 81 -0.73 0.15 5.39
CA GLN A 81 0.23 -0.51 4.50
C GLN A 81 1.47 -0.96 5.26
N PHE A 82 2.01 -0.11 6.15
CA PHE A 82 3.13 -0.44 7.00
C PHE A 82 2.83 -1.66 7.89
N LEU A 83 1.67 -1.69 8.56
CA LEU A 83 1.25 -2.81 9.38
C LEU A 83 1.13 -4.12 8.57
N LEU A 84 0.56 -4.05 7.37
CA LEU A 84 0.44 -5.21 6.48
C LEU A 84 1.80 -5.73 6.01
N VAL A 85 2.74 -4.82 5.70
CA VAL A 85 4.12 -5.18 5.34
C VAL A 85 4.82 -5.87 6.52
N VAL A 86 4.74 -5.31 7.73
CA VAL A 86 5.31 -5.93 8.94
C VAL A 86 4.73 -7.32 9.15
N LEU A 87 3.40 -7.46 9.06
CA LEU A 87 2.73 -8.74 9.21
C LEU A 87 3.21 -9.77 8.17
N LYS A 88 3.36 -9.35 6.91
CA LYS A 88 3.87 -10.18 5.83
C LYS A 88 5.32 -10.62 6.08
N VAL A 89 6.18 -9.72 6.56
CA VAL A 89 7.56 -10.02 6.95
C VAL A 89 7.59 -11.08 8.06
N VAL A 90 6.79 -10.90 9.12
CA VAL A 90 6.69 -11.85 10.22
C VAL A 90 6.23 -13.23 9.74
N PHE A 91 5.21 -13.28 8.87
CA PHE A 91 4.75 -14.55 8.28
C PHE A 91 5.82 -15.23 7.42
N HIS A 92 6.61 -14.47 6.66
CA HIS A 92 7.70 -15.01 5.87
C HIS A 92 8.78 -15.67 6.76
N PHE A 93 9.19 -15.01 7.84
CA PHE A 93 10.19 -15.55 8.76
C PHE A 93 9.70 -16.77 9.54
N MET A 94 8.47 -16.73 10.08
CA MET A 94 7.88 -17.90 10.75
C MET A 94 7.73 -19.09 9.80
N SER A 95 7.35 -18.82 8.56
CA SER A 95 7.19 -19.85 7.53
C SER A 95 8.52 -20.51 7.15
N LYS A 96 9.63 -19.76 7.13
CA LYS A 96 10.98 -20.31 6.91
C LYS A 96 11.43 -21.18 8.09
N SER A 97 11.22 -20.71 9.33
CA SER A 97 11.58 -21.47 10.54
C SER A 97 10.88 -22.82 10.60
N LYS A 98 9.58 -22.88 10.27
CA LYS A 98 8.83 -24.14 10.27
C LYS A 98 9.38 -25.13 9.23
N ALA A 99 9.70 -24.66 8.02
CA ALA A 99 10.24 -25.51 6.97
C ALA A 99 11.61 -26.12 7.30
N GLN A 100 12.41 -25.44 8.14
CA GLN A 100 13.73 -25.92 8.55
C GLN A 100 13.67 -26.98 9.67
N HIS A 101 12.57 -27.06 10.42
CA HIS A 101 12.35 -28.07 11.46
C HIS A 101 11.68 -29.36 10.95
N GLU A 102 11.22 -29.38 9.68
CA GLU A 102 10.62 -30.56 9.03
C GLU A 102 11.64 -31.33 8.14
N LEU A 103 12.91 -30.91 8.15
CA LEU A 103 14.07 -31.56 7.50
C LEU A 103 14.96 -32.25 8.55
#